data_AF-A0A965FW17-F1
#
_entry.id   AF-A0A965FW17-F1
#
_cell.length_a   1.000
_cell.length_b   1.000
_cell.length_c   1.000
_cell.angle_alpha   90.00
_cell.angle_beta   90.00
_cell.angle_gamma   90.00
#
_symmetry.space_group_name_H-M   'P 1'
#
loop_
_entity.id
_entity.type
_entity.pdbx_description
1 polymer ?
#
loop_
_entity_poly.entity_id
_entity_poly.type
_entity_poly.pdbx_seq_one_letter_code
_entity_poly.pdbx_strand_id
1 'polypeptide(L)' 'MKRFLFLLLVMPAIAEAQNYPAKPVRLIAASSPGSAVDIVSRVIAQKLSEQIGQQVVVDNRAGA' A
#
# COMPACT_ATOMS: atom_id res chain seq x y z
N MET A 1 45.07 3.33 2.04
CA MET A 1 44.17 2.16 1.84
C MET A 1 43.16 1.98 2.98
N LYS A 2 43.53 2.11 4.26
CA LYS A 2 42.60 1.96 5.41
C LYS A 2 41.44 2.99 5.45
N ARG A 3 41.65 4.22 4.97
CA ARG A 3 40.59 5.26 4.86
C ARG A 3 39.49 4.89 3.86
N PHE A 4 39.85 4.18 2.79
CA PHE A 4 38.89 3.72 1.77
C PHE A 4 38.05 2.55 2.31
N LEU A 5 38.67 1.68 3.13
CA LEU A 5 38.00 0.59 3.82
C LEU A 5 37.00 1.08 4.89
N PHE A 6 37.31 2.21 5.56
CA PHE A 6 36.41 2.81 6.54
C PHE A 6 35.16 3.45 5.89
N LEU A 7 35.32 4.04 4.71
CA LEU A 7 34.20 4.64 3.95
C LEU A 7 33.18 3.57 3.49
N LEU A 8 33.68 2.37 3.16
CA LEU A 8 32.86 1.26 2.67
C LEU A 8 32.04 0.58 3.77
N LEU A 9 32.47 0.71 5.03
CA LEU A 9 31.79 0.11 6.19
C LEU A 9 30.54 0.89 6.65
N VAL A 10 30.39 2.17 6.23
CA VAL A 10 29.31 3.07 6.70
C VAL A 10 28.12 3.13 5.71
N MET A 11 28.24 2.58 4.50
CA MET A 11 27.15 2.57 3.51
C MET A 11 25.84 1.86 3.91
N PRO A 12 25.79 0.80 4.75
CA PRO A 12 24.52 0.13 5.03
C PRO A 12 23.60 0.92 5.98
N ALA A 13 24.00 2.09 6.47
CA ALA A 13 23.19 2.90 7.40
C ALA A 13 22.06 3.69 6.73
N ILE A 14 21.92 3.67 5.40
CA ILE A 14 20.91 4.46 4.65
C ILE A 14 19.71 3.58 4.23
N ALA A 15 19.39 2.55 5.02
CA ALA A 15 18.15 1.81 4.87
C ALA A 15 17.00 2.58 5.54
N GLU A 16 16.39 3.52 4.83
CA GLU A 16 15.18 4.21 5.27
C GLU A 16 13.97 3.26 5.18
N ALA A 17 13.30 3.02 6.31
CA ALA A 17 12.04 2.29 6.32
C ALA A 17 10.97 3.15 5.62
N GLN A 18 10.33 2.62 4.58
CA GLN A 18 9.27 3.36 3.88
C GLN A 18 8.03 3.47 4.77
N ASN A 19 7.48 4.67 4.92
CA ASN A 19 6.19 4.85 5.54
C ASN A 19 5.10 4.20 4.67
N TYR A 20 4.34 3.28 5.26
CA TYR A 20 3.18 2.69 4.60
C TYR A 20 1.98 3.64 4.66
N PRO A 21 1.17 3.78 3.59
CA PRO A 21 1.32 3.16 2.28
C PRO A 21 2.13 4.04 1.30
N ALA A 22 3.18 3.48 0.70
CA ALA A 22 4.01 4.18 -0.28
C ALA A 22 3.39 4.22 -1.71
N LYS A 23 2.26 3.54 -1.92
CA LYS A 23 1.57 3.43 -3.22
C LYS A 23 0.07 3.19 -3.01
N PRO A 24 -0.78 3.41 -4.03
CA PRO A 24 -2.20 3.13 -3.93
C PRO A 24 -2.48 1.70 -3.46
N VAL A 25 -3.40 1.57 -2.51
CA VAL A 25 -3.80 0.28 -1.92
C VAL A 25 -4.95 -0.29 -2.74
N ARG A 26 -4.94 -1.60 -3.00
CA ARG A 26 -6.07 -2.30 -3.64
C ARG A 26 -6.86 -3.05 -2.59
N LEU A 27 -8.14 -2.74 -2.46
CA LEU A 27 -9.09 -3.44 -1.62
C LEU A 27 -9.79 -4.50 -2.47
N ILE A 28 -9.46 -5.77 -2.25
CA ILE A 28 -10.03 -6.87 -3.02
C ILE A 28 -11.39 -7.24 -2.43
N ALA A 29 -12.45 -7.12 -3.23
CA ALA A 29 -13.78 -7.59 -2.87
C ALA A 29 -14.09 -8.89 -3.62
N ALA A 30 -14.37 -9.95 -2.88
CA ALA A 30 -14.73 -11.27 -3.41
C ALA A 30 -16.22 -11.33 -3.77
N SER A 31 -16.67 -10.37 -4.59
CA SER A 31 -18.09 -10.20 -4.91
C SER A 31 -18.27 -9.64 -6.33
N SER A 32 -19.43 -9.89 -6.92
CA SER A 32 -19.80 -9.28 -8.19
C SER A 32 -19.86 -7.75 -8.06
N PRO A 33 -19.45 -7.00 -9.12
CA PRO A 33 -19.62 -5.55 -9.16
C PRO A 33 -21.09 -5.15 -8.94
N GLY A 34 -21.34 -4.12 -8.15
CA GLY A 34 -22.69 -3.66 -7.81
C GLY A 34 -23.44 -4.50 -6.76
N SER A 35 -22.85 -5.57 -6.24
CA SER A 35 -23.41 -6.27 -5.07
C SER A 35 -23.36 -5.39 -3.81
N ALA A 36 -24.12 -5.75 -2.78
CA ALA A 36 -24.07 -5.06 -1.48
C ALA A 36 -22.64 -4.99 -0.92
N VAL A 37 -21.83 -6.04 -1.15
CA VAL A 37 -20.42 -6.08 -0.73
C VAL A 37 -19.59 -5.05 -1.50
N ASP A 38 -19.70 -4.96 -2.83
CA ASP A 38 -19.00 -3.95 -3.64
C ASP A 38 -19.36 -2.52 -3.21
N ILE A 39 -20.65 -2.25 -2.95
CA ILE A 39 -21.11 -0.93 -2.49
C ILE A 39 -20.46 -0.57 -1.15
N VAL A 40 -20.51 -1.48 -0.17
CA VAL A 40 -19.89 -1.26 1.15
C VAL A 40 -18.37 -1.11 1.01
N SER A 41 -17.72 -1.93 0.19
CA SER A 41 -16.29 -1.85 -0.09
C SER A 41 -15.87 -0.49 -0.65
N ARG A 42 -16.69 0.13 -1.51
CA ARG A 42 -16.42 1.47 -2.06
C ARG A 42 -16.51 2.57 -0.99
N VAL A 43 -17.52 2.49 -0.12
CA VAL A 43 -17.67 3.43 1.00
C VAL A 43 -16.47 3.32 1.95
N ILE A 44 -16.07 2.09 2.28
CA ILE A 44 -14.90 1.82 3.12
C ILE A 44 -13.62 2.34 2.46
N ALA A 45 -13.42 2.08 1.17
CA ALA A 45 -12.24 2.53 0.44
C ALA A 45 -12.12 4.06 0.41
N GLN A 46 -13.23 4.79 0.26
CA GLN A 46 -13.23 6.25 0.34
C GLN A 46 -12.76 6.72 1.72
N LYS A 47 -13.34 6.19 2.80
CA LYS A 47 -12.99 6.59 4.17
C LYS A 47 -11.56 6.23 4.55
N LEU A 48 -11.08 5.06 4.15
CA LEU A 48 -9.68 4.67 4.31
C LEU A 48 -8.74 5.62 3.57
N SER A 49 -9.09 6.02 2.35
CA SER A 49 -8.27 6.96 1.57
C SER A 49 -8.12 8.30 2.29
N GLU A 50 -9.20 8.80 2.90
CA GLU A 50 -9.19 10.01 3.71
C GLU A 50 -8.31 9.86 4.96
N GLN A 51 -8.33 8.69 5.61
CA GLN A 51 -7.58 8.43 6.85
C GLN A 51 -6.09 8.18 6.64
N ILE A 52 -5.72 7.42 5.59
CA ILE A 52 -4.34 7.01 5.36
C ILE A 52 -3.58 7.95 4.42
N GLY A 53 -4.27 8.94 3.83
CA GLY A 53 -3.68 9.92 2.91
C GLY A 53 -3.25 9.34 1.56
N GLN A 54 -3.61 8.08 1.27
CA GLN A 54 -3.26 7.38 0.06
C GLN A 54 -4.51 6.77 -0.57
N GLN A 55 -4.59 6.78 -1.91
CA GLN A 55 -5.73 6.23 -2.64
C GLN A 55 -5.94 4.74 -2.35
N VAL A 56 -7.17 4.37 -2.01
CA VAL A 56 -7.63 2.98 -1.93
C VAL A 56 -8.61 2.70 -3.07
N VAL A 57 -8.31 1.68 -3.87
CA VAL A 57 -9.08 1.29 -5.06
C VAL A 57 -9.72 -0.07 -4.84
N VAL A 58 -11.03 -0.18 -5.08
CA VAL A 58 -11.74 -1.48 -5.03
C VAL A 58 -11.43 -2.29 -6.29
N ASP A 59 -10.88 -3.49 -6.11
CA ASP A 59 -10.62 -4.49 -7.16
C ASP A 59 -11.59 -5.67 -6.94
N ASN A 60 -12.64 -5.73 -7.75
CA ASN A 60 -13.64 -6.80 -7.65
C ASN A 60 -13.12 -8.07 -8.32
N ARG A 61 -12.95 -9.11 -7.51
CA ARG A 61 -12.55 -10.45 -7.97
C ARG A 61 -13.62 -11.45 -7.56
N ALA A 62 -14.70 -11.51 -8.34
CA ALA A 62 -15.69 -12.55 -8.18
C ALA A 62 -15.01 -13.90 -8.44
N GLY A 63 -14.98 -14.76 -7.43
CA GLY A 63 -14.49 -16.13 -7.53
C GLY A 63 -15.67 -17.07 -7.71
N ALA A 64 -15.80 -17.59 -8.94
CA ALA A 64 -16.81 -18.55 -9.41
C ALA A 64 -18.23 -18.00 -9.61
#